data_AF-A0A223NTC0-F1
#
_entry.id   AF-A0A223NTC0-F1
#
_cell.length_a   1.000
_cell.length_b   1.000
_cell.length_c   1.000
_cell.angle_alpha   90.00
_cell.angle_beta   90.00
_cell.angle_gamma   90.00
#
_symmetry.space_group_name_H-M   'P 1'
#
loop_
_entity.id
_entity.type
_entity.pdbx_description
1 polymer ?
#
loop_
_entity_poly.entity_id
_entity_poly.type
_entity_poly.pdbx_seq_one_letter_code
_entity_poly.pdbx_strand_id
1 'polypeptide(L)' 'MTDQELITFFESAALPETLRIDRATTQLDVKGAVERNIGMMQSSPKDGNAKHRLMQIRHALENPYSGPAIPKL' A
#
# COMPACT_ATOMS: atom_id res chain seq x y z
N MET A 1 -4.78 0.64 -14.93
CA MET A 1 -5.51 0.25 -13.71
C MET A 1 -6.41 1.39 -13.27
N THR A 2 -7.70 1.11 -13.16
CA THR A 2 -8.73 2.03 -12.68
C THR A 2 -8.79 2.01 -11.16
N ASP A 3 -9.47 3.00 -10.58
CA ASP A 3 -9.56 3.15 -9.13
C ASP A 3 -10.42 2.03 -8.51
N GLN A 4 -11.44 1.58 -9.25
CA GLN A 4 -12.30 0.47 -8.85
C GLN A 4 -11.52 -0.86 -8.79
N GLU A 5 -10.66 -1.13 -9.78
CA GLU A 5 -9.82 -2.33 -9.80
C GLU A 5 -8.87 -2.40 -8.59
N LEU A 6 -8.33 -1.25 -8.18
CA LEU A 6 -7.49 -1.15 -6.99
C LEU A 6 -8.27 -1.50 -5.72
N ILE A 7 -9.48 -0.96 -5.57
CA ILE A 7 -10.32 -1.22 -4.39
C ILE A 7 -10.66 -2.72 -4.33
N THR A 8 -11.12 -3.31 -5.42
CA THR A 8 -11.47 -4.74 -5.48
C THR A 8 -10.26 -5.65 -5.22
N PHE A 9 -9.06 -5.27 -5.69
CA PHE A 9 -7.83 -5.98 -5.38
C PHE A 9 -7.57 -5.98 -3.87
N PHE A 10 -7.65 -4.82 -3.20
CA PHE A 10 -7.37 -4.71 -1.78
C PHE A 10 -8.46 -5.32 -0.88
N GLU A 11 -9.71 -5.42 -1.34
CA GLU A 11 -10.80 -6.12 -0.65
C GLU A 11 -10.64 -7.64 -0.67
N SER A 12 -10.07 -8.19 -1.75
CA SER A 12 -9.89 -9.63 -1.92
C SER A 12 -8.49 -10.14 -1.54
N ALA A 13 -7.50 -9.25 -1.50
CA ALA A 13 -6.13 -9.59 -1.13
C ALA A 13 -5.98 -9.84 0.37
N ALA A 14 -5.23 -10.89 0.72
CA ALA A 14 -4.78 -11.10 2.08
C ALA A 14 -3.65 -10.10 2.40
N LEU A 15 -3.98 -9.04 3.15
CA LEU A 15 -3.02 -8.00 3.52
C LEU A 15 -2.26 -8.42 4.79
N PRO A 16 -0.91 -8.49 4.74
CA PRO A 16 -0.11 -8.68 5.94
C PRO A 16 -0.24 -7.43 6.84
N GLU A 17 -0.10 -7.61 8.15
CA GLU A 17 -0.20 -6.50 9.10
C GLU A 17 0.86 -5.43 8.82
N THR A 18 2.08 -5.86 8.48
CA THR A 18 3.17 -4.97 8.08
C THR A 18 3.80 -5.40 6.77
N LEU A 19 4.10 -4.42 5.89
CA LEU A 19 4.84 -4.64 4.65
C LEU A 19 5.99 -3.65 4.54
N ARG A 20 7.08 -4.13 3.96
CA ARG A 20 8.20 -3.28 3.61
C ARG A 20 8.12 -2.94 2.13
N ILE A 21 7.97 -1.65 1.83
CA ILE A 21 7.84 -1.15 0.45
C ILE A 21 9.22 -0.97 -0.19
N ASP A 22 10.20 -0.48 0.56
CA ASP A 22 11.57 -0.31 0.07
C ASP A 22 12.64 -0.52 1.16
N ARG A 23 13.91 -0.39 0.77
CA ARG A 23 15.05 -0.60 1.67
C ARG A 23 15.14 0.41 2.83
N ALA A 24 14.55 1.58 2.67
CA ALA A 24 14.64 2.76 3.53
C ALA A 24 13.34 3.07 4.30
N THR A 25 12.18 2.60 3.85
CA THR A 25 10.91 2.78 4.58
C THR A 25 10.79 1.83 5.76
N THR A 26 10.46 2.40 6.91
CA THR A 26 9.96 1.70 8.09
C THR A 26 8.78 0.80 7.69
N GLN A 27 8.65 -0.36 8.35
CA GLN A 27 7.51 -1.27 8.14
C GLN A 27 6.20 -0.49 8.14
N LEU A 28 5.46 -0.58 7.03
CA LEU A 28 4.18 0.09 6.86
C LEU A 28 3.07 -0.80 7.41
N ASP A 29 2.20 -0.26 8.27
CA ASP A 29 0.90 -0.87 8.55
C ASP A 29 0.07 -0.87 7.27
N VAL A 30 -0.03 -2.03 6.62
CA VAL A 30 -0.62 -2.16 5.29
C VAL A 30 -2.10 -1.86 5.35
N LYS A 31 -2.78 -2.41 6.37
CA LYS A 31 -4.22 -2.29 6.50
C LYS A 31 -4.60 -0.83 6.73
N GLY A 32 -3.95 -0.18 7.71
CA GLY A 32 -4.20 1.23 7.99
C GLY A 32 -3.80 2.16 6.85
N ALA A 33 -2.74 1.83 6.10
CA ALA A 33 -2.32 2.62 4.94
C ALA A 33 -3.28 2.46 3.76
N VAL A 34 -3.74 1.25 3.46
CA VAL A 34 -4.71 0.98 2.38
C VAL A 34 -6.02 1.70 2.67
N GLU A 35 -6.58 1.57 3.87
CA GLU A 35 -7.83 2.24 4.26
C GLU A 35 -7.72 3.77 4.14
N ARG A 36 -6.62 4.37 4.63
CA ARG A 36 -6.40 5.82 4.49
C ARG A 36 -6.28 6.26 3.03
N ASN A 37 -5.51 5.54 2.21
CA ASN A 37 -5.31 5.93 0.83
C ASN A 37 -6.57 5.73 -0.02
N ILE A 38 -7.37 4.69 0.23
CA ILE A 38 -8.68 4.52 -0.40
C ILE A 38 -9.61 5.68 0.00
N GLY A 39 -9.68 6.03 1.28
CA GLY A 39 -10.47 7.17 1.76
C GLY A 39 -10.03 8.50 1.14
N MET A 40 -8.72 8.72 0.99
CA MET A 40 -8.18 9.91 0.29
C MET A 40 -8.52 9.90 -1.19
N MET A 41 -8.44 8.75 -1.86
CA MET A 41 -8.80 8.62 -3.28
C MET A 41 -10.29 8.88 -3.52
N GLN A 42 -11.16 8.42 -2.62
CA GLN A 42 -12.62 8.67 -2.71
C GLN A 42 -13.00 10.12 -2.40
N SER A 43 -12.36 10.74 -1.40
CA SER A 43 -12.62 12.13 -1.01
C SER A 43 -11.99 13.15 -1.95
N SER A 44 -10.88 12.79 -2.59
CA SER A 44 -10.11 13.68 -3.46
C SER A 44 -9.63 12.94 -4.72
N PRO A 45 -10.52 12.64 -5.68
CA PRO A 45 -10.21 11.82 -6.86
C PRO A 45 -9.20 12.46 -7.84
N LYS A 46 -8.82 13.72 -7.63
CA LYS A 46 -7.74 14.39 -8.37
C LYS A 46 -6.36 14.20 -7.74
N ASP A 47 -6.27 13.66 -6.53
CA ASP A 47 -5.01 13.47 -5.83
C ASP A 47 -4.33 12.17 -6.28
N GLY A 48 -3.45 12.29 -7.27
CA GLY A 48 -2.69 11.17 -7.83
C GLY A 48 -1.75 10.49 -6.82
N ASN A 49 -1.48 11.12 -5.66
CA ASN A 49 -0.60 10.55 -4.65
C ASN A 49 -1.20 9.33 -3.96
N ALA A 50 -2.49 9.36 -3.63
CA ALA A 50 -3.17 8.26 -2.97
C ALA A 50 -3.17 6.99 -3.84
N LYS A 51 -3.49 7.17 -5.14
CA LYS A 51 -3.41 6.11 -6.14
C LYS A 51 -1.99 5.58 -6.31
N HIS A 52 -0.99 6.47 -6.38
CA HIS A 52 0.41 6.06 -6.48
C HIS A 52 0.86 5.19 -5.30
N ARG A 53 0.49 5.58 -4.06
CA ARG A 53 0.79 4.80 -2.85
C ARG A 53 0.13 3.43 -2.85
N LEU A 54 -1.14 3.33 -3.24
CA LEU A 54 -1.83 2.05 -3.37
C LEU A 54 -1.14 1.13 -4.39
N MET A 55 -0.68 1.68 -5.52
CA MET A 55 0.10 0.92 -6.50
C MET A 55 1.44 0.43 -5.94
N GLN A 56 2.15 1.25 -5.16
CA GLN A 56 3.39 0.84 -4.49
C GLN A 56 3.16 -0.30 -3.49
N ILE A 57 2.09 -0.22 -2.69
CA ILE A 57 1.72 -1.28 -1.74
C ILE A 57 1.44 -2.58 -2.49
N ARG A 58 0.64 -2.53 -3.56
CA ARG A 58 0.38 -3.71 -4.40
C ARG A 58 1.67 -4.30 -4.96
N HIS A 59 2.54 -3.47 -5.54
CA HIS A 59 3.80 -3.93 -6.09
C HIS A 59 4.67 -4.61 -5.03
N ALA A 60 4.69 -4.06 -3.80
CA ALA A 60 5.41 -4.66 -2.68
C ALA A 60 4.75 -5.95 -2.16
N LEU A 61 3.43 -6.15 -2.32
CA LEU A 61 2.77 -7.42 -2.00
C LEU A 61 3.13 -8.52 -3.01
N GLU A 62 3.18 -8.17 -4.30
CA GLU A 62 3.55 -9.10 -5.37
C GLU A 62 5.06 -9.38 -5.38
N ASN A 63 5.87 -8.38 -5.06
CA ASN A 63 7.33 -8.46 -5.01
C ASN A 63 7.83 -7.98 -3.64
N PRO A 64 7.62 -8.77 -2.57
CA PRO A 64 8.02 -8.40 -1.23
C PRO A 64 9.54 -8.27 -1.15
N TYR A 65 9.99 -7.15 -0.58
CA TYR A 65 11.41 -6.91 -0.41
C TYR A 65 12.01 -7.91 0.59
N SER A 66 12.94 -8.73 0.13
CA SER A 66 13.59 -9.81 0.88
C SER A 66 14.87 -9.40 1.60
N GLY A 67 15.24 -8.11 1.59
CA GLY A 67 16.44 -7.62 2.27
C GLY A 67 16.30 -7.50 3.80
N PRO A 68 17.41 -7.30 4.54
CA PRO A 68 17.45 -7.32 6.00
C PRO A 68 16.55 -6.24 6.60
N ALA A 69 15.67 -6.61 7.54
CA ALA A 69 14.68 -5.72 8.15
C ALA A 69 15.32 -4.42 8.68
N ILE A 70 14.64 -3.28 8.48
CA ILE A 70 15.07 -2.03 9.12
C ILE A 70 14.75 -2.15 10.61
N PRO A 71 15.72 -1.93 11.51
CA PRO A 71 15.46 -1.91 12.94
C PRO A 71 14.37 -0.88 13.25
N LYS A 72 13.34 -1.27 14.00
CA LYS A 72 12.44 -0.28 14.62
C LYS A 72 13.29 0.48 15.65
N LEU A 73 13.52 1.77 15.40
CA LEU A 73 14.10 2.70 16.38
C LEU A 73 13.17 2.87 17.57
#